data_AF-A0A553HZ14-F1
#
_entry.id   AF-A0A553HZ14-F1
#
_cell.length_a   1.000
_cell.length_b   1.000
_cell.length_c   1.000
_cell.angle_alpha   90.00
_cell.angle_beta   90.00
_cell.angle_gamma   90.00
#
_symmetry.space_group_name_H-M   'P 1'
#
loop_
_entity.id
_entity.type
_entity.pdbx_description
1 polymer ?
#
loop_
_entity_poly.entity_id
_entity_poly.type
_entity_poly.pdbx_seq_one_letter_code
_entity_poly.pdbx_strand_id
1 'polypeptide(L)'
;MRPVTNLLLLASVAAACSITGNVKTTFYGVPDNDPAGSDAIAFSCSSRGFHAGGTGTFSDPLTFASKQGGAYGQCEIVYHPYLKKYIRNEDICAGCTTAQWTDVFTGNSQNGGSAQVSCENRLTPNAAQSVIRNPATNYEVDTTPLWSSGTCNTGHVYPNNNAANICGGGGNPSPTCQTGCSWAGHCIGTYDRN
;
A
#
# COMPACT_ATOMS: atom_id res chain seq x y z
N MET A 1 -12.46 42.53 -32.95
CA MET A 1 -12.99 41.58 -31.95
C MET A 1 -11.79 40.85 -31.34
N ARG A 2 -11.54 41.02 -30.04
CA ARG A 2 -10.40 40.38 -29.35
C ARG A 2 -10.87 39.06 -28.74
N PRO A 3 -10.17 37.93 -28.95
CA PRO A 3 -10.55 36.68 -28.31
C PRO A 3 -10.21 36.76 -26.81
N VAL A 4 -11.19 36.44 -25.97
CA VAL A 4 -10.99 36.26 -24.53
C VAL A 4 -10.63 34.79 -24.34
N THR A 5 -9.37 34.50 -24.04
CA THR A 5 -8.91 33.15 -23.75
C THR A 5 -9.26 32.82 -22.31
N ASN A 6 -10.27 31.97 -22.11
CA ASN A 6 -10.60 31.44 -20.79
C ASN A 6 -9.51 30.44 -20.37
N LEU A 7 -8.67 30.85 -19.41
CA LEU A 7 -7.67 29.99 -18.79
C LEU A 7 -8.37 29.10 -17.75
N LEU A 8 -8.58 27.82 -18.10
CA LEU A 8 -9.05 26.79 -17.16
C LEU A 8 -7.94 26.52 -16.13
N LEU A 9 -8.14 27.01 -14.91
CA LEU A 9 -7.32 26.63 -13.75
C LEU A 9 -7.65 25.18 -13.38
N LEU A 10 -6.77 24.25 -13.73
CA LEU A 10 -6.76 22.90 -13.19
C LEU A 10 -6.26 22.97 -11.74
N ALA A 11 -7.18 22.87 -10.78
CA ALA A 11 -6.83 22.69 -9.38
C ALA A 11 -6.19 21.31 -9.21
N SER A 12 -4.88 21.27 -8.94
CA SER A 12 -4.18 20.05 -8.54
C SER A 12 -4.64 19.64 -7.15
N VAL A 13 -5.54 18.65 -7.06
CA VAL A 13 -5.83 17.94 -5.81
C VAL A 13 -4.59 17.12 -5.47
N ALA A 14 -3.75 17.64 -4.58
CA ALA A 14 -2.69 16.85 -3.97
C ALA A 14 -3.35 15.66 -3.24
N ALA A 15 -2.95 14.42 -3.58
CA ALA A 15 -3.41 13.25 -2.86
C ALA A 15 -3.02 13.39 -1.38
N ALA A 16 -4.00 13.26 -0.48
CA ALA A 16 -3.79 13.41 0.95
C ALA A 16 -3.00 12.21 1.50
N CYS A 17 -1.68 12.30 1.56
CA CYS A 17 -0.83 11.22 2.06
C CYS A 17 -0.94 11.09 3.59
N SER A 18 -1.75 10.16 4.08
CA SER A 18 -1.96 9.95 5.52
C SER A 18 -1.27 8.68 6.00
N ILE A 19 -0.31 8.80 6.91
CA ILE A 19 0.46 7.66 7.42
C ILE A 19 -0.25 7.06 8.63
N THR A 20 -0.53 5.75 8.56
CA THR A 20 -0.96 4.95 9.71
C THR A 20 0.20 4.07 10.15
N GLY A 21 0.76 4.34 11.33
CA GLY A 21 1.80 3.52 11.96
C GLY A 21 1.22 2.42 12.86
N ASN A 22 2.11 1.63 13.46
CA ASN A 22 1.77 0.54 14.39
C ASN A 22 0.77 -0.49 13.80
N VAL A 23 0.88 -0.74 12.50
CA VAL A 23 0.04 -1.71 11.80
C VAL A 23 0.61 -3.11 12.03
N LYS A 24 -0.19 -4.01 12.62
CA LYS A 24 0.17 -5.42 12.63
C LYS A 24 -0.04 -5.97 11.21
N THR A 25 1.02 -6.52 10.62
CA THR A 25 0.94 -7.15 9.30
C THR A 25 1.13 -8.64 9.47
N THR A 26 0.20 -9.42 8.92
CA THR A 26 0.30 -10.87 8.72
C THR A 26 -0.04 -11.20 7.28
N PHE A 27 0.00 -12.48 6.94
CA PHE A 27 -0.31 -12.98 5.63
C PHE A 27 -1.21 -14.19 5.75
N TYR A 28 -2.07 -14.38 4.75
CA TYR A 28 -2.90 -15.57 4.59
C TYR A 28 -2.84 -16.04 3.14
N GLY A 29 -3.36 -17.23 2.88
CA GLY A 29 -3.40 -17.82 1.56
C GLY A 29 -4.63 -18.66 1.35
N VAL A 30 -4.73 -19.27 0.18
CA VAL A 30 -5.81 -20.22 -0.14
C VAL A 30 -5.95 -21.35 0.90
N PRO A 31 -4.87 -21.93 1.48
CA PRO A 31 -5.02 -23.06 2.40
C PRO A 31 -5.77 -22.72 3.69
N ASP A 32 -5.60 -21.50 4.20
CA ASP A 32 -6.07 -21.07 5.52
C ASP A 32 -7.04 -19.89 5.48
N ASN A 33 -7.43 -19.45 4.29
CA ASN A 33 -8.55 -18.54 4.08
C ASN A 33 -9.85 -19.08 4.72
N ASP A 34 -10.87 -18.24 4.91
CA ASP A 34 -12.19 -18.67 5.33
C ASP A 34 -13.22 -18.34 4.23
N PRO A 35 -13.73 -19.34 3.47
CA PRO A 35 -13.55 -20.78 3.65
C PRO A 35 -12.18 -21.31 3.17
N ALA A 36 -11.66 -22.30 3.91
CA ALA A 36 -10.35 -22.90 3.66
C ALA A 36 -10.29 -23.62 2.31
N GLY A 37 -9.14 -23.51 1.65
CA GLY A 37 -8.91 -24.04 0.31
C GLY A 37 -9.50 -23.20 -0.82
N SER A 38 -9.92 -21.96 -0.55
CA SER A 38 -10.49 -21.04 -1.53
C SER A 38 -9.80 -19.69 -1.55
N ASP A 39 -9.95 -18.96 -2.65
CA ASP A 39 -9.63 -17.53 -2.76
C ASP A 39 -10.86 -16.64 -2.55
N ALA A 40 -11.95 -17.18 -1.98
CA ALA A 40 -13.17 -16.41 -1.79
C ALA A 40 -12.98 -15.27 -0.78
N ILE A 41 -13.61 -14.12 -1.03
CA ILE A 41 -13.48 -12.91 -0.21
C ILE A 41 -14.84 -12.28 0.07
N ALA A 42 -14.95 -11.50 1.15
CA ALA A 42 -16.21 -10.90 1.57
C ALA A 42 -16.76 -9.80 0.63
N PHE A 43 -15.89 -9.06 -0.08
CA PHE A 43 -16.28 -7.85 -0.80
C PHE A 43 -15.86 -7.85 -2.28
N SER A 44 -16.83 -7.72 -3.18
CA SER A 44 -16.57 -7.53 -4.61
C SER A 44 -16.21 -6.07 -4.91
N CYS A 45 -14.92 -5.76 -4.92
CA CYS A 45 -14.39 -4.41 -5.11
C CYS A 45 -13.81 -4.16 -6.51
N SER A 46 -13.73 -5.18 -7.37
CA SER A 46 -13.15 -5.08 -8.71
C SER A 46 -13.75 -6.08 -9.69
N SER A 47 -13.23 -6.10 -10.93
CA SER A 47 -13.56 -7.09 -11.95
C SER A 47 -13.20 -8.52 -11.56
N ARG A 48 -12.43 -8.74 -10.49
CA ARG A 48 -12.16 -10.08 -9.92
C ARG A 48 -13.36 -10.70 -9.21
N GLY A 49 -14.45 -9.95 -9.02
CA GLY A 49 -15.61 -10.45 -8.27
C GLY A 49 -15.25 -10.73 -6.81
N PHE A 50 -15.68 -11.88 -6.30
CA PHE A 50 -15.42 -12.33 -4.93
C PHE A 50 -14.17 -13.20 -4.82
N HIS A 51 -13.11 -12.87 -5.56
CA HIS A 51 -11.85 -13.62 -5.56
C HIS A 51 -10.66 -12.73 -5.15
N ALA A 52 -9.89 -13.20 -4.17
CA ALA A 52 -8.63 -12.61 -3.74
C ALA A 52 -7.59 -12.63 -4.87
N GLY A 53 -6.68 -11.66 -4.85
CA GLY A 53 -5.57 -11.61 -5.79
C GLY A 53 -5.13 -10.19 -6.07
N GLY A 54 -4.63 -9.96 -7.28
CA GLY A 54 -4.06 -8.70 -7.71
C GLY A 54 -2.54 -8.68 -7.66
N THR A 55 -1.95 -7.81 -8.48
CA THR A 55 -0.50 -7.66 -8.66
C THR A 55 0.12 -6.73 -7.62
N GLY A 56 -0.70 -5.89 -6.98
CA GLY A 56 -0.25 -4.86 -6.05
C GLY A 56 -0.04 -3.48 -6.69
N THR A 57 -0.49 -3.29 -7.93
CA THR A 57 -0.54 -1.95 -8.55
C THR A 57 -1.76 -1.17 -8.07
N PHE A 58 -1.82 0.15 -8.27
CA PHE A 58 -3.00 0.92 -7.84
C PHE A 58 -4.29 0.47 -8.55
N SER A 59 -4.19 0.14 -9.84
CA SER A 59 -5.33 -0.34 -10.64
C SER A 59 -5.71 -1.79 -10.35
N ASP A 60 -4.76 -2.59 -9.85
CA ASP A 60 -4.94 -4.00 -9.52
C ASP A 60 -4.29 -4.29 -8.15
N PRO A 61 -4.85 -3.72 -7.06
CA PRO A 61 -4.26 -3.82 -5.74
C PRO A 61 -4.41 -5.25 -5.23
N LEU A 62 -3.42 -5.67 -4.44
CA LEU A 62 -3.40 -6.97 -3.82
C LEU A 62 -4.42 -7.04 -2.68
N THR A 63 -5.17 -8.12 -2.57
CA THR A 63 -6.17 -8.28 -1.51
C THR A 63 -5.51 -8.29 -0.13
N PHE A 64 -6.14 -7.62 0.83
CA PHE A 64 -5.95 -7.89 2.24
C PHE A 64 -7.29 -7.97 2.98
N ALA A 65 -7.26 -8.66 4.11
CA ALA A 65 -8.35 -8.78 5.06
C ALA A 65 -8.05 -7.91 6.29
N SER A 66 -9.10 -7.39 6.92
CA SER A 66 -8.98 -6.67 8.19
C SER A 66 -10.15 -6.96 9.12
N LYS A 67 -10.02 -6.53 10.38
CA LYS A 67 -11.10 -6.66 11.35
C LYS A 67 -12.35 -5.91 10.88
N GLN A 68 -13.51 -6.56 10.89
CA GLN A 68 -14.78 -5.88 10.63
C GLN A 68 -15.02 -4.74 11.63
N GLY A 69 -15.30 -3.54 11.12
CA GLY A 69 -15.42 -2.33 11.94
C GLY A 69 -14.08 -1.83 12.51
N GLY A 70 -12.95 -2.31 11.98
CA GLY A 70 -11.59 -1.87 12.32
C GLY A 70 -11.20 -0.55 11.65
N ALA A 71 -9.89 -0.32 11.47
CA ALA A 71 -9.38 0.95 10.96
C ALA A 71 -9.57 1.15 9.44
N TYR A 72 -9.78 0.06 8.68
CA TYR A 72 -9.82 0.06 7.22
C TYR A 72 -11.25 -0.14 6.71
N GLY A 73 -11.69 0.74 5.80
CA GLY A 73 -13.01 0.66 5.18
C GLY A 73 -13.09 -0.46 4.14
N GLN A 74 -14.30 -0.94 3.85
CA GLN A 74 -14.54 -1.86 2.75
C GLN A 74 -14.05 -1.24 1.43
N CYS A 75 -13.34 -2.04 0.62
CA CYS A 75 -12.72 -1.64 -0.66
C CYS A 75 -11.68 -0.51 -0.57
N GLU A 76 -11.24 -0.12 0.63
CA GLU A 76 -10.22 0.90 0.79
C GLU A 76 -8.88 0.44 0.22
N ILE A 77 -8.25 1.30 -0.59
CA ILE A 77 -6.90 1.10 -1.09
C ILE A 77 -5.91 1.86 -0.20
N VAL A 78 -4.90 1.15 0.28
CA VAL A 78 -3.74 1.72 0.99
C VAL A 78 -2.46 1.28 0.29
N TYR A 79 -1.39 2.05 0.41
CA TYR A 79 -0.07 1.61 -0.02
C TYR A 79 0.70 1.06 1.17
N HIS A 80 1.34 -0.09 1.00
CA HIS A 80 2.06 -0.81 2.04
C HIS A 80 3.58 -0.79 1.72
N PRO A 81 4.36 0.17 2.26
CA PRO A 81 5.79 0.33 1.96
C PRO A 81 6.63 -0.93 2.14
N TYR A 82 6.36 -1.73 3.18
CA TYR A 82 7.03 -3.02 3.42
C TYR A 82 6.89 -4.00 2.24
N LEU A 83 5.84 -3.89 1.44
CA LEU A 83 5.62 -4.75 0.27
C LEU A 83 5.92 -4.04 -1.06
N LYS A 84 6.08 -2.71 -1.04
CA LYS A 84 5.95 -1.87 -2.23
C LYS A 84 4.72 -2.24 -3.08
N LYS A 85 3.56 -2.36 -2.44
CA LYS A 85 2.30 -2.70 -3.10
C LYS A 85 1.17 -1.82 -2.60
N TYR A 86 0.23 -1.54 -3.49
CA TYR A 86 -1.11 -1.15 -3.09
C TYR A 86 -1.87 -2.41 -2.69
N ILE A 87 -2.54 -2.32 -1.55
CA ILE A 87 -3.40 -3.38 -1.05
C ILE A 87 -4.82 -2.84 -0.88
N ARG A 88 -5.83 -3.68 -1.12
CA ARG A 88 -7.25 -3.31 -0.97
C ARG A 88 -7.95 -4.20 0.04
N ASN A 89 -8.73 -3.58 0.93
CA ASN A 89 -9.49 -4.30 1.95
C ASN A 89 -10.71 -4.95 1.31
N GLU A 90 -10.57 -6.20 0.89
CA GLU A 90 -11.64 -6.93 0.19
C GLU A 90 -12.22 -8.07 1.02
N ASP A 91 -11.69 -8.27 2.24
CA ASP A 91 -12.06 -9.43 3.04
C ASP A 91 -12.05 -9.15 4.55
N ILE A 92 -12.57 -10.10 5.33
CA ILE A 92 -12.71 -9.99 6.78
C ILE A 92 -11.78 -10.97 7.48
N CYS A 93 -10.92 -10.44 8.34
CA CYS A 93 -10.05 -11.22 9.20
C CYS A 93 -10.71 -11.39 10.59
N ALA A 94 -11.34 -12.53 10.82
CA ALA A 94 -11.97 -12.85 12.11
C ALA A 94 -10.94 -12.97 13.26
N GLY A 95 -9.72 -13.41 12.96
CA GLY A 95 -8.61 -13.52 13.92
C GLY A 95 -7.92 -12.20 14.27
N CYS A 96 -8.20 -11.12 13.54
CA CYS A 96 -7.55 -9.82 13.75
C CYS A 96 -8.14 -9.11 14.97
N THR A 97 -7.34 -8.94 16.02
CA THR A 97 -7.84 -8.43 17.31
C THR A 97 -7.70 -6.91 17.48
N THR A 98 -6.74 -6.28 16.80
CA THR A 98 -6.50 -4.83 16.83
C THR A 98 -7.11 -4.11 15.63
N ALA A 99 -7.41 -2.81 15.77
CA ALA A 99 -8.02 -2.04 14.69
C ALA A 99 -7.09 -1.85 13.48
N GLN A 100 -5.79 -1.61 13.72
CA GLN A 100 -4.75 -1.51 12.70
C GLN A 100 -4.08 -2.88 12.48
N TRP A 101 -4.75 -3.74 11.74
CA TRP A 101 -4.21 -5.04 11.30
C TRP A 101 -4.51 -5.24 9.82
N THR A 102 -3.48 -5.56 9.04
CA THR A 102 -3.61 -5.99 7.64
C THR A 102 -3.17 -7.44 7.50
N ASP A 103 -4.06 -8.32 7.09
CA ASP A 103 -3.73 -9.70 6.77
C ASP A 103 -3.71 -9.86 5.25
N VAL A 104 -2.52 -9.95 4.66
CA VAL A 104 -2.34 -9.76 3.21
C VAL A 104 -2.35 -11.11 2.47
N PHE A 105 -3.14 -11.21 1.41
CA PHE A 105 -3.19 -12.42 0.61
C PHE A 105 -1.84 -12.66 -0.08
N THR A 106 -1.25 -13.84 0.09
CA THR A 106 0.07 -14.18 -0.47
C THR A 106 0.08 -14.28 -2.00
N GLY A 107 -1.09 -14.38 -2.62
CA GLY A 107 -1.24 -14.57 -4.06
C GLY A 107 -1.36 -16.04 -4.46
N ASN A 108 -1.73 -16.24 -5.73
CA ASN A 108 -2.11 -17.52 -6.35
C ASN A 108 -3.39 -18.14 -5.75
N SER A 109 -4.42 -18.37 -6.60
CA SER A 109 -5.69 -18.99 -6.20
C SER A 109 -5.62 -20.52 -6.09
N GLN A 110 -4.49 -21.12 -6.42
CA GLN A 110 -4.25 -22.55 -6.20
C GLN A 110 -3.79 -22.81 -4.76
N ASN A 111 -4.37 -23.83 -4.13
CA ASN A 111 -4.02 -24.24 -2.77
C ASN A 111 -2.58 -24.78 -2.72
N GLY A 112 -1.66 -24.03 -2.09
CA GLY A 112 -0.28 -24.43 -1.86
C GLY A 112 -0.04 -25.26 -0.60
N GLY A 113 -1.10 -25.62 0.13
CA GLY A 113 -1.06 -26.38 1.38
C GLY A 113 -0.15 -25.78 2.45
N SER A 114 0.49 -26.65 3.23
CA SER A 114 1.38 -26.26 4.33
C SER A 114 2.61 -25.45 3.87
N ALA A 115 3.01 -25.55 2.60
CA ALA A 115 4.13 -24.78 2.07
C ALA A 115 3.78 -23.30 1.90
N GLN A 116 2.54 -22.99 1.51
CA GLN A 116 2.01 -21.62 1.47
C GLN A 116 1.80 -21.08 2.89
N VAL A 117 1.27 -21.88 3.81
CA VAL A 117 1.19 -21.51 5.24
C VAL A 117 2.57 -21.20 5.82
N SER A 118 3.59 -21.97 5.46
CA SER A 118 4.96 -21.68 5.87
C SER A 118 5.50 -20.39 5.24
N CYS A 119 5.00 -20.01 4.05
CA CYS A 119 5.35 -18.75 3.41
C CYS A 119 4.77 -17.54 4.16
N GLU A 120 3.49 -17.61 4.52
CA GLU A 120 2.78 -16.59 5.30
C GLU A 120 3.53 -16.26 6.60
N ASN A 121 3.95 -17.31 7.32
CA ASN A 121 4.73 -17.17 8.55
C ASN A 121 6.10 -16.50 8.31
N ARG A 122 6.80 -16.79 7.20
CA ARG A 122 8.09 -16.17 6.89
C ARG A 122 7.98 -14.72 6.42
N LEU A 123 6.88 -14.36 5.77
CA LEU A 123 6.63 -12.99 5.30
C LEU A 123 6.21 -12.06 6.45
N THR A 124 5.56 -12.62 7.48
CA THR A 124 5.06 -11.90 8.65
C THR A 124 6.21 -11.22 9.41
N PRO A 125 6.26 -9.87 9.45
CA PRO A 125 7.31 -9.17 10.17
C PRO A 125 7.10 -9.25 11.69
N ASN A 126 8.20 -9.30 12.43
CA ASN A 126 8.18 -9.20 13.90
C ASN A 126 7.78 -7.79 14.37
N ALA A 127 8.27 -6.76 13.69
CA ALA A 127 7.96 -5.37 14.00
C ALA A 127 6.62 -4.95 13.40
N ALA A 128 5.91 -4.04 14.07
CA ALA A 128 4.76 -3.38 13.47
C ALA A 128 5.20 -2.50 12.29
N GLN A 129 4.35 -2.40 11.28
CA GLN A 129 4.60 -1.70 10.03
C GLN A 129 3.84 -0.37 9.98
N SER A 130 3.99 0.33 8.86
CA SER A 130 3.17 1.48 8.50
C SER A 130 2.51 1.26 7.15
N VAL A 131 1.35 1.88 6.94
CA VAL A 131 0.69 2.00 5.63
C VAL A 131 0.40 3.46 5.34
N ILE A 132 0.26 3.78 4.06
CA ILE A 132 -0.16 5.09 3.56
C ILE A 132 -1.61 4.97 3.08
N ARG A 133 -2.52 5.66 3.76
CA ARG A 133 -3.92 5.82 3.38
C ARG A 133 -4.08 6.99 2.42
N ASN A 134 -5.11 6.92 1.57
CA ASN A 134 -5.32 7.86 0.45
C ASN A 134 -4.03 8.10 -0.37
N PRO A 135 -3.31 7.04 -0.77
CA PRO A 135 -2.02 7.18 -1.44
C PRO A 135 -2.19 7.82 -2.83
N ALA A 136 -1.15 8.49 -3.33
CA ALA A 136 -1.06 8.78 -4.75
C ALA A 136 -1.04 7.45 -5.55
N THR A 137 -1.35 7.50 -6.85
CA THR A 137 -1.53 6.29 -7.66
C THR A 137 -0.24 5.79 -8.34
N ASN A 138 0.86 6.51 -8.16
CA ASN A 138 2.09 6.38 -8.94
C ASN A 138 3.34 6.04 -8.11
N TYR A 139 3.20 5.61 -6.86
CA TYR A 139 4.32 5.06 -6.09
C TYR A 139 4.93 3.84 -6.78
N GLU A 140 6.23 3.62 -6.52
CA GLU A 140 6.96 2.44 -6.97
C GLU A 140 6.26 1.15 -6.51
N VAL A 141 6.12 0.17 -7.40
CA VAL A 141 5.48 -1.10 -7.10
C VAL A 141 6.42 -2.25 -7.44
N ASP A 142 6.57 -3.19 -6.52
CA ASP A 142 7.07 -4.53 -6.84
C ASP A 142 5.87 -5.44 -7.14
N THR A 143 5.73 -5.91 -8.37
CA THR A 143 4.63 -6.79 -8.80
C THR A 143 4.92 -8.27 -8.61
N THR A 144 6.08 -8.63 -8.06
CA THR A 144 6.45 -10.03 -7.81
C THR A 144 5.42 -10.68 -6.87
N PRO A 145 4.85 -11.85 -7.21
CA PRO A 145 3.93 -12.56 -6.32
C PRO A 145 4.63 -12.93 -5.01
N LEU A 146 3.95 -12.88 -3.86
CA LEU A 146 4.58 -13.31 -2.60
C LEU A 146 4.67 -14.84 -2.51
N TRP A 147 3.70 -15.52 -3.12
CA TRP A 147 3.67 -16.97 -3.32
C TRP A 147 3.36 -17.30 -4.78
N SER A 148 4.16 -18.17 -5.40
CA SER A 148 3.90 -18.69 -6.75
C SER A 148 4.58 -20.03 -6.96
N SER A 149 3.85 -21.01 -7.49
CA SER A 149 4.40 -22.31 -7.93
C SER A 149 5.30 -23.00 -6.89
N GLY A 150 4.86 -23.02 -5.62
CA GLY A 150 5.62 -23.64 -4.53
C GLY A 150 6.77 -22.78 -3.97
N THR A 151 7.01 -21.60 -4.55
CA THR A 151 8.07 -20.67 -4.16
C THR A 151 7.50 -19.53 -3.34
N CYS A 152 8.18 -19.22 -2.23
CA CYS A 152 7.88 -18.08 -1.39
C CYS A 152 8.93 -16.99 -1.59
N ASN A 153 8.49 -15.82 -1.99
CA ASN A 153 9.34 -14.72 -2.41
C ASN A 153 9.66 -13.78 -1.24
N THR A 154 10.32 -14.30 -0.19
CA THR A 154 10.67 -13.52 1.02
C THR A 154 11.72 -12.43 0.76
N GLY A 155 12.38 -12.42 -0.39
CA GLY A 155 13.26 -11.33 -0.82
C GLY A 155 12.51 -10.08 -1.32
N HIS A 156 11.20 -10.19 -1.53
CA HIS A 156 10.34 -9.13 -2.06
C HIS A 156 9.56 -8.41 -0.95
N VAL A 157 10.27 -8.17 0.15
CA VAL A 157 9.82 -7.32 1.25
C VAL A 157 10.90 -6.28 1.55
N TYR A 158 10.48 -5.13 2.06
CA TYR A 158 11.30 -3.94 2.18
C TYR A 158 11.20 -3.34 3.59
N PRO A 159 11.81 -3.98 4.61
CA PRO A 159 11.73 -3.54 6.01
C PRO A 159 12.18 -2.09 6.24
N ASN A 160 13.07 -1.58 5.38
CA ASN A 160 13.63 -0.23 5.50
C ASN A 160 12.86 0.83 4.70
N ASN A 161 11.78 0.45 4.00
CA ASN A 161 11.02 1.39 3.19
C ASN A 161 10.06 2.20 4.06
N ASN A 162 10.31 3.51 4.15
CA ASN A 162 9.66 4.39 5.12
C ASN A 162 8.51 5.18 4.48
N ALA A 163 7.30 5.06 5.06
CA ALA A 163 6.11 5.80 4.61
C ALA A 163 6.30 7.33 4.61
N ALA A 164 7.07 7.87 5.55
CA ALA A 164 7.34 9.30 5.65
C ALA A 164 8.14 9.83 4.46
N ASN A 165 9.11 9.04 3.96
CA ASN A 165 9.89 9.42 2.79
C ASN A 165 9.03 9.42 1.53
N ILE A 166 8.13 8.44 1.41
CA ILE A 166 7.21 8.31 0.27
C ILE A 166 6.17 9.44 0.28
N CYS A 167 5.57 9.73 1.44
CA CYS A 167 4.65 10.87 1.58
C CYS A 167 5.35 12.23 1.42
N GLY A 168 6.58 12.37 1.91
CA GLY A 168 7.37 13.60 1.80
C GLY A 168 7.90 13.87 0.39
N GLY A 169 8.01 12.85 -0.46
CA GLY A 169 8.48 12.96 -1.85
C GLY A 169 7.39 13.29 -2.88
N GLY A 170 6.12 13.35 -2.48
CA GLY A 170 4.98 13.70 -3.35
C GLY A 170 4.71 15.21 -3.49
N GLY A 171 5.38 16.03 -2.70
CA GLY A 171 5.49 17.45 -2.99
C GLY A 171 6.60 17.63 -4.01
N ASN A 172 6.30 18.27 -5.14
CA ASN A 172 7.29 19.12 -5.83
C ASN A 172 8.10 19.82 -4.72
N PRO A 173 9.45 19.76 -4.66
CA PRO A 173 10.19 20.34 -3.55
C PRO A 173 9.82 21.82 -3.50
N SER A 174 8.87 22.15 -2.64
CA SER A 174 8.70 23.49 -2.15
C SER A 174 10.02 23.72 -1.45
N PRO A 175 10.89 24.62 -1.96
CA PRO A 175 12.17 24.84 -1.34
C PRO A 175 11.85 25.23 0.09
N THR A 176 12.20 24.34 1.03
CA THR A 176 12.24 24.71 2.43
C THR A 176 13.29 25.80 2.49
N CYS A 177 12.84 27.06 2.48
CA CYS A 177 13.65 28.18 2.90
C CYS A 177 13.99 27.96 4.37
N GLN A 178 15.00 27.12 4.62
CA GLN A 178 15.75 27.19 5.85
C GLN A 178 16.66 28.41 5.67
N THR A 179 16.39 29.43 6.48
CA THR A 179 17.08 30.72 6.58
C THR A 179 16.79 31.75 5.46
N GLY A 180 15.71 32.53 5.65
CA GLY A 180 15.58 33.92 5.19
C GLY A 180 15.48 34.20 3.69
N CYS A 181 14.32 34.68 3.23
CA CYS A 181 14.19 35.28 1.90
C CYS A 181 14.78 36.70 1.88
N SER A 182 15.62 37.04 0.89
CA SER A 182 15.97 38.45 0.61
C SER A 182 14.84 39.18 -0.14
N TRP A 183 14.07 38.47 -0.99
CA TRP A 183 12.77 38.87 -1.57
C TRP A 183 12.14 37.71 -2.40
N ALA A 184 10.90 37.92 -2.86
CA ALA A 184 10.10 36.91 -3.55
C ALA A 184 10.79 36.31 -4.78
N GLY A 185 10.99 34.99 -4.77
CA GLY A 185 11.41 34.20 -5.93
C GLY A 185 12.91 33.90 -6.06
N HIS A 186 13.77 34.31 -5.12
CA HIS A 186 15.21 34.01 -5.18
C HIS A 186 15.71 33.38 -3.89
N CYS A 187 16.28 32.16 -3.96
CA CYS A 187 16.95 31.52 -2.82
C CYS A 187 18.42 31.98 -2.74
N ILE A 188 18.96 32.11 -1.54
CA ILE A 188 20.40 32.34 -1.27
C ILE A 188 21.14 31.00 -1.38
N GLY A 189 22.26 30.97 -2.10
CA GLY A 189 22.98 29.76 -2.47
C GLY A 189 23.58 28.98 -1.31
N THR A 190 23.73 27.67 -1.50
CA THR A 190 24.62 26.83 -0.69
C THR A 190 25.99 26.79 -1.34
N TYR A 191 27.01 27.15 -0.56
CA TYR A 191 28.42 26.89 -0.86
C TYR A 191 28.70 25.40 -0.69
N ASP A 192 29.48 24.81 -1.61
CA ASP A 192 30.13 23.52 -1.40
C ASP A 192 31.26 23.67 -0.37
N ARG A 193 31.21 22.86 0.70
CA ARG A 193 32.35 22.41 1.56
C ARG A 193 31.86 21.18 2.34
N ASN A 194 32.53 20.02 2.40
CA ASN A 194 33.86 19.54 1.99
C ASN A 194 33.69 18.16 1.31
#